data_AF-A0A7W1XR49-F1
#
_entry.id   AF-A0A7W1XR49-F1
#
_cell.length_a   1.000
_cell.length_b   1.000
_cell.length_c   1.000
_cell.angle_alpha   90.00
_cell.angle_beta   90.00
_cell.angle_gamma   90.00
#
_symmetry.space_group_name_H-M   'P 1'
#
loop_
_entity.id
_entity.type
_entity.pdbx_description
1 polymer ?
#
loop_
_entity_poly.entity_id
_entity_poly.type
_entity_poly.pdbx_seq_one_letter_code
_entity_poly.pdbx_strand_id
1 'polypeptide(L)'
;MYWSYPYGMNYSGAQVTQQRQERNFSEDLLQGNTGKRIIAYMTYDGSKEWPNKVFYGVLRQVGRDYFVIRDQETGKDTMLLNINLNWVVFEDTPARLVAPQ
;
A
#
# COMPACT_ATOMS: atom_id res chain seq x y z
N MET A 1 -5.92 -16.07 -33.10
CA MET A 1 -7.36 -16.36 -32.91
C MET A 1 -7.93 -15.23 -32.08
N TYR A 2 -8.68 -14.33 -32.71
CA TYR A 2 -9.37 -13.21 -32.06
C TYR A 2 -10.71 -13.73 -31.54
N TRP A 3 -11.00 -13.54 -30.25
CA TRP A 3 -12.34 -13.78 -29.73
C TRP A 3 -13.14 -12.48 -29.81
N SER A 4 -14.19 -12.50 -30.63
CA SER A 4 -15.22 -11.48 -30.73
C SER A 4 -16.22 -11.64 -29.58
N TYR A 5 -16.53 -10.54 -28.89
CA TYR A 5 -17.64 -10.50 -27.93
C TYR A 5 -18.92 -10.09 -28.67
N PRO A 6 -19.98 -10.92 -28.66
CA PRO A 6 -21.28 -10.45 -29.12
C PRO A 6 -21.85 -9.52 -28.06
N TYR A 7 -22.09 -8.27 -28.45
CA TYR A 7 -22.86 -7.31 -27.68
C TYR A 7 -24.23 -7.91 -27.35
N GLY A 8 -24.48 -8.08 -26.06
CA GLY A 8 -25.78 -8.37 -25.48
C GLY A 8 -25.90 -7.60 -24.18
N MET A 9 -26.09 -6.27 -24.29
CA MET A 9 -26.50 -5.44 -23.17
C MET A 9 -27.84 -5.97 -22.64
N ASN A 10 -27.86 -6.40 -21.38
CA ASN A 10 -29.04 -6.36 -20.53
C ASN A 10 -28.67 -5.63 -19.24
N TYR A 11 -29.01 -4.35 -19.20
CA TYR A 11 -29.03 -3.57 -17.97
C TYR A 11 -30.31 -3.90 -17.22
N SER A 12 -30.25 -4.93 -16.39
CA SER A 12 -31.18 -5.11 -15.28
C SER A 12 -30.40 -4.86 -14.00
N GLY A 13 -30.74 -3.77 -13.31
CA GLY A 13 -30.09 -3.22 -12.13
C GLY A 13 -30.10 -4.15 -10.91
N ALA A 14 -29.40 -5.27 -11.00
CA ALA A 14 -28.86 -5.93 -9.84
C ALA A 14 -27.75 -5.01 -9.31
N GLN A 15 -28.07 -4.22 -8.28
CA GLN A 15 -27.04 -3.77 -7.37
C GLN A 15 -26.39 -5.04 -6.83
N VAL A 16 -25.30 -5.45 -7.46
CA VAL A 16 -24.32 -6.31 -6.82
C VAL A 16 -23.77 -5.41 -5.72
N THR A 17 -24.46 -5.40 -4.58
CA THR A 17 -23.81 -5.15 -3.31
C THR A 17 -22.78 -6.26 -3.25
N GLN A 18 -21.58 -5.97 -3.76
CA GLN A 18 -20.40 -6.72 -3.39
C GLN A 18 -20.45 -6.61 -1.88
N GLN A 19 -20.89 -7.68 -1.20
CA GLN A 19 -20.54 -7.89 0.18
C GLN A 19 -19.03 -7.75 0.17
N ARG A 20 -18.56 -6.57 0.60
CA ARG A 20 -17.17 -6.32 0.83
C ARG A 20 -16.87 -7.32 1.94
N GLN A 21 -16.37 -8.49 1.55
CA GLN A 21 -15.75 -9.39 2.51
C GLN A 21 -14.80 -8.50 3.31
N GLU A 22 -14.87 -8.63 4.63
CA GLU A 22 -13.99 -7.89 5.55
C GLU A 22 -12.54 -8.16 5.12
N ARG A 23 -11.99 -7.26 4.30
CA ARG A 23 -10.64 -7.37 3.76
C ARG A 23 -9.85 -6.23 4.35
N ASN A 24 -8.99 -6.58 5.30
CA ASN A 24 -8.02 -5.69 5.88
C ASN A 24 -6.76 -5.77 5.05
N PHE A 25 -6.51 -4.74 4.25
CA PHE A 25 -5.29 -4.67 3.46
C PHE A 25 -4.19 -3.89 4.19
N SER A 26 -2.93 -4.12 3.78
CA SER A 26 -1.80 -3.41 4.37
C SER A 26 -1.88 -1.91 4.08
N GLU A 27 -2.40 -1.48 2.92
CA GLU A 27 -2.62 -0.06 2.63
C GLU A 27 -3.60 0.60 3.60
N ASP A 28 -4.63 -0.09 4.09
CA ASP A 28 -5.58 0.48 5.04
C ASP A 28 -4.88 0.77 6.39
N LEU A 29 -4.06 -0.17 6.86
CA LEU A 29 -3.26 0.01 8.07
C LEU A 29 -2.27 1.17 7.92
N LEU A 30 -1.54 1.24 6.81
CA LEU A 30 -0.60 2.33 6.56
C LEU A 30 -1.34 3.67 6.46
N GLN A 31 -2.46 3.72 5.74
CA GLN A 31 -3.27 4.93 5.57
C GLN A 31 -3.73 5.49 6.91
N GLY A 32 -4.22 4.63 7.81
CA GLY A 32 -4.63 4.99 9.17
C GLY A 32 -3.49 5.47 10.09
N ASN A 33 -2.24 5.38 9.63
CA ASN A 33 -1.04 5.77 10.36
C ASN A 33 -0.19 6.82 9.62
N THR A 34 -0.76 7.50 8.61
CA THR A 34 -0.11 8.65 7.95
C THR A 34 0.28 9.71 8.98
N GLY A 35 1.49 10.25 8.85
CA GLY A 35 2.08 11.23 9.76
C GLY A 35 2.99 10.62 10.85
N LYS A 36 2.97 9.30 11.05
CA LYS A 36 3.88 8.63 11.99
C LYS A 36 5.26 8.39 11.39
N ARG A 37 6.29 8.38 12.24
CA ARG A 37 7.62 7.92 11.86
C ARG A 37 7.64 6.39 11.78
N ILE A 38 8.17 5.90 10.66
CA ILE A 38 8.26 4.48 10.37
C ILE A 38 9.66 4.09 9.88
N ILE A 39 10.00 2.82 10.10
CA ILE A 39 11.09 2.13 9.42
C ILE A 39 10.47 1.09 8.49
N ALA A 40 10.70 1.21 7.18
CA ALA A 40 10.26 0.26 6.18
C ALA A 40 11.43 -0.59 5.68
N TYR A 41 11.27 -1.91 5.75
CA TYR A 41 12.25 -2.89 5.29
C TYR A 41 11.79 -3.45 3.95
N MET A 42 12.62 -3.24 2.92
CA MET A 42 12.27 -3.50 1.53
C MET A 42 13.24 -4.51 0.92
N THR A 43 12.73 -5.47 0.17
CA THR A 43 13.52 -6.40 -0.65
C THR A 43 13.15 -6.24 -2.12
N TYR A 44 14.17 -6.15 -2.99
CA TYR A 44 14.00 -6.02 -4.44
C TYR A 44 14.59 -7.25 -5.13
N ASP A 45 13.78 -8.29 -5.28
CA ASP A 45 14.20 -9.55 -5.86
C ASP A 45 14.76 -9.38 -7.28
N GLY A 46 15.91 -10.02 -7.53
CA GLY A 46 16.63 -9.92 -8.81
C GLY A 46 17.50 -8.67 -8.98
N SER A 47 17.45 -7.71 -8.04
CA SER A 47 18.34 -6.54 -8.05
C SER A 47 19.73 -6.90 -7.53
N LYS A 48 20.77 -6.71 -8.36
CA LYS A 48 22.16 -6.90 -7.94
C LYS A 48 22.71 -5.74 -7.12
N GLU A 49 22.25 -4.52 -7.43
CA GLU A 49 22.75 -3.30 -6.80
C GLU A 49 21.98 -2.96 -5.51
N TRP A 50 20.71 -3.31 -5.45
CA TRP A 50 19.80 -2.88 -4.37
C TRP A 50 18.94 -4.01 -3.80
N PRO A 51 19.51 -5.16 -3.41
CA PRO A 51 18.72 -6.31 -2.99
C PRO A 51 17.88 -6.05 -1.74
N ASN A 52 18.43 -5.33 -0.75
CA ASN A 52 17.73 -4.98 0.49
C ASN A 52 17.96 -3.52 0.84
N LYS A 53 16.88 -2.82 1.22
CA LYS A 53 16.91 -1.41 1.59
C LYS A 53 16.08 -1.15 2.83
N VAL A 54 16.55 -0.21 3.65
CA VAL A 54 15.82 0.28 4.81
C VAL A 54 15.55 1.76 4.58
N PHE A 55 14.29 2.16 4.74
CA PHE A 55 13.86 3.54 4.64
C PHE A 55 13.31 4.00 5.99
N TYR A 56 13.79 5.14 6.46
CA TYR A 56 13.32 5.77 7.69
C TYR A 56 12.74 7.14 7.38
N GLY A 57 11.63 7.48 8.02
CA GLY A 57 11.08 8.83 7.95
C GLY A 57 9.60 8.87 8.29
N VAL A 58 8.96 9.97 7.94
CA VAL A 58 7.53 10.18 8.19
C VAL A 58 6.71 9.62 7.03
N LEU A 59 5.74 8.76 7.32
CA LEU A 59 4.77 8.31 6.32
C LEU A 59 3.89 9.49 5.87
N ARG A 60 3.98 9.89 4.60
CA ARG A 60 3.31 11.09 4.06
C ARG A 60 2.03 10.79 3.32
N GLN A 61 2.02 9.69 2.56
CA GLN A 61 0.93 9.32 1.68
C GLN A 61 0.93 7.81 1.49
N VAL A 62 -0.25 7.25 1.32
CA VAL A 62 -0.46 5.84 1.00
C VAL A 62 -1.44 5.78 -0.17
N GLY A 63 -1.11 4.94 -1.13
CA GLY A 63 -1.97 4.55 -2.24
C GLY A 63 -2.24 3.05 -2.18
N ARG A 64 -2.93 2.54 -3.20
CA ARG A 64 -3.28 1.11 -3.28
C ARG A 64 -2.05 0.20 -3.35
N ASP A 65 -1.02 0.62 -4.05
CA ASP A 65 0.18 -0.17 -4.38
C ASP A 65 1.48 0.51 -3.96
N TYR A 66 1.42 1.68 -3.34
CA TYR A 66 2.59 2.45 -2.93
C TYR A 66 2.37 3.22 -1.64
N PHE A 67 3.46 3.71 -1.07
CA PHE A 67 3.47 4.68 0.01
C PHE A 67 4.66 5.62 -0.15
N VAL A 68 4.59 6.78 0.50
CA VAL A 68 5.63 7.81 0.45
C VAL A 68 6.18 8.05 1.83
N ILE A 69 7.50 7.96 1.98
CA ILE A 69 8.23 8.35 3.19
C ILE A 69 8.97 9.66 2.93
N ARG A 70 8.88 10.59 3.89
CA ARG A 70 9.73 11.79 3.94
C ARG A 70 10.90 11.58 4.88
N ASP A 71 12.10 11.61 4.31
CA ASP A 71 13.34 11.73 5.06
C ASP A 71 13.33 13.07 5.83
N GLN A 72 13.56 13.01 7.14
CA GLN A 72 13.52 14.20 8.01
C GLN A 72 14.81 15.03 7.96
N GLU A 73 15.92 14.44 7.52
CA GLU A 73 17.21 15.14 7.38
C GLU A 73 17.26 15.87 6.04
N THR A 74 16.91 15.18 4.95
CA THR A 74 17.04 15.73 3.59
C THR A 74 15.77 16.40 3.07
N GLY A 75 14.62 16.15 3.69
CA GLY A 75 13.31 16.62 3.24
C GLY A 75 12.80 15.94 1.97
N LYS A 76 13.53 14.94 1.45
CA LYS A 76 13.16 14.23 0.22
C LYS A 76 11.99 13.27 0.48
N ASP A 77 11.06 13.27 -0.45
CA ASP A 77 9.99 12.28 -0.51
C ASP A 77 10.43 11.11 -1.40
N THR A 78 10.33 9.90 -0.86
CA THR A 78 10.62 8.65 -1.58
C THR A 78 9.33 7.84 -1.70
N MET A 79 8.92 7.55 -2.93
CA MET A 79 7.81 6.65 -3.23
C MET A 79 8.32 5.19 -3.26
N LEU A 80 7.64 4.31 -2.53
CA LEU A 80 7.98 2.90 -2.34
C LEU A 80 6.78 2.04 -2.73
N LEU A 81 7.03 0.91 -3.40
CA LEU A 81 5.98 -0.02 -3.83
C LEU A 81 5.69 -1.05 -2.73
N ASN A 82 4.42 -1.24 -2.37
CA ASN A 82 3.99 -2.19 -1.34
C ASN A 82 4.42 -3.64 -1.65
N ILE A 83 4.55 -4.01 -2.92
CA ILE A 83 4.96 -5.37 -3.31
C ILE A 83 6.37 -5.73 -2.85
N ASN A 84 7.24 -4.74 -2.66
CA ASN A 84 8.62 -4.92 -2.21
C ASN A 84 8.76 -4.75 -0.70
N LEU A 85 7.66 -4.52 0.02
CA LEU A 85 7.67 -4.26 1.46
C LEU A 85 7.58 -5.57 2.24
N ASN A 86 8.56 -5.82 3.08
CA ASN A 86 8.59 -7.02 3.92
C ASN A 86 7.87 -6.75 5.25
N TRP A 87 8.28 -5.70 5.98
CA TRP A 87 7.63 -5.26 7.21
C TRP A 87 7.91 -3.78 7.52
N VAL A 88 7.11 -3.22 8.43
CA VAL A 88 7.20 -1.83 8.90
C VAL A 88 7.23 -1.79 10.42
N VAL A 89 8.08 -0.95 10.99
CA VAL A 89 8.11 -0.60 12.41
C VAL A 89 7.58 0.81 12.60
N PHE A 90 6.70 1.02 13.57
CA PHE A 90 6.22 2.34 13.99
C PHE A 90 6.98 2.77 15.24
N GLU A 91 7.78 3.83 15.13
CA GLU A 91 8.80 4.17 16.13
C GLU A 91 8.23 4.95 17.33
N ASP A 92 7.39 5.94 17.06
CA ASP A 92 6.98 6.90 18.10
C ASP A 92 5.81 6.41 18.94
N THR A 93 4.83 5.80 18.27
CA THR A 93 3.57 5.38 18.88
C THR A 93 3.13 4.08 18.25
N PRO A 94 2.46 3.19 19.01
CA PRO A 94 1.90 1.96 18.46
C PRO A 94 1.02 2.23 17.23
N ALA A 95 1.02 1.30 16.28
CA ALA A 95 0.17 1.38 15.11
C ALA A 95 -1.31 1.49 15.55
N ARG A 96 -2.04 2.41 14.92
CA ARG A 96 -3.49 2.43 15.02
C ARG A 96 -4.00 1.28 14.15
N LEU A 97 -4.57 0.27 14.80
CA LEU A 97 -5.24 -0.81 14.09
C LEU A 97 -6.56 -0.27 13.53
N VAL A 98 -6.78 -0.49 12.24
CA VAL A 98 -8.04 -0.15 11.58
C VAL A 98 -8.99 -1.33 11.81
N ALA A 99 -10.22 -1.04 12.26
CA ALA A 99 -11.22 -2.09 12.41
C ALA A 99 -11.55 -2.69 11.03
N PRO A 100 -11.85 -4.01 10.94
CA PRO A 100 -12.39 -4.59 9.73
C PRO A 100 -13.61 -3.81 9.26
N GLN A 101 -13.63 -3.42 7.97
CA GLN A 101 -14.77 -2.78 7.31
C GLN A 101 -15.67 -3.81 6.63
#